data_AF-A0A9P1ASH6-F1
#
_entry.id   AF-A0A9P1ASH6-F1
#
_cell.length_a   1.000
_cell.length_b   1.000
_cell.length_c   1.000
_cell.angle_alpha   90.00
_cell.angle_beta   90.00
_cell.angle_gamma   90.00
#
_symmetry.space_group_name_H-M   'P 1'
#
loop_
_entity.id
_entity.type
_entity.pdbx_description
1 polymer ?
#
loop_
_entity_poly.entity_id
_entity_poly.type
_entity_poly.pdbx_seq_one_letter_code
_entity_poly.pdbx_strand_id
1 'polypeptide(L)'
;MVSIAESKWTIFADLDERILMTEYNGTILDYLREIKDEKIAGIQFRQQWVLKTELLPEKYEGENQIEKWMPAHRWHNSSAIGPSGHTAKCIIDSSKVFRMWVHNVEEYFPGHGYFMKKLTPEEGLVRHYRDQTLGSWGEKWLNSTLRFGPLRLTDYPTKFLGKLTTLVKKRASYVYGNEHE
;
A
#
# COMPACT_ATOMS: atom_id res chain seq x y z
N MET A 1 -23.13 -23.56 -12.90
CA MET A 1 -23.10 -22.27 -13.60
C MET A 1 -22.14 -21.39 -12.80
N VAL A 2 -20.88 -21.30 -13.21
CA VAL A 2 -19.86 -20.49 -12.52
C VAL A 2 -19.80 -19.16 -13.28
N SER A 3 -20.13 -18.06 -12.61
CA SER A 3 -20.04 -16.73 -13.23
C SER A 3 -18.58 -16.43 -13.55
N ILE A 4 -18.32 -15.89 -14.74
CA ILE A 4 -16.97 -15.57 -15.25
C ILE A 4 -16.53 -14.14 -14.79
N ALA A 5 -17.14 -13.57 -13.74
CA ALA A 5 -17.02 -12.11 -13.50
C ALA A 5 -16.75 -11.65 -12.06
N GLU A 6 -16.42 -12.53 -11.11
CA GLU A 6 -16.10 -12.09 -9.74
C GLU A 6 -14.62 -12.32 -9.39
N SER A 7 -13.93 -11.24 -9.00
CA SER A 7 -12.58 -11.35 -8.45
C SER A 7 -12.63 -12.09 -7.12
N LYS A 8 -11.94 -13.21 -7.01
CA LYS A 8 -11.79 -13.94 -5.72
C LYS A 8 -11.21 -13.02 -4.65
N TRP A 9 -10.24 -12.19 -5.02
CA TRP A 9 -9.48 -11.35 -4.09
C TRP A 9 -9.86 -9.87 -4.22
N THR A 10 -10.09 -9.21 -3.09
CA THR A 10 -10.38 -7.77 -3.00
C THR A 10 -9.36 -7.08 -2.10
N ILE A 11 -8.82 -5.95 -2.55
CA ILE A 11 -7.84 -5.16 -1.82
C ILE A 11 -8.49 -3.99 -1.07
N PHE A 12 -8.08 -3.79 0.18
CA PHE A 12 -8.43 -2.66 1.04
C PHE A 12 -7.14 -1.88 1.33
N ALA A 13 -6.90 -0.84 0.53
CA ALA A 13 -5.69 -0.01 0.57
C ALA A 13 -5.99 1.45 0.16
N ASP A 14 -5.14 2.37 0.56
CA ASP A 14 -5.24 3.80 0.23
C ASP A 14 -4.45 4.10 -1.06
N LEU A 15 -4.81 5.16 -1.79
CA LEU A 15 -4.19 5.49 -3.09
C LEU A 15 -2.74 6.00 -2.96
N ASP A 16 -2.39 6.57 -1.80
CA ASP A 16 -1.07 7.07 -1.43
C ASP A 16 -0.13 5.97 -0.89
N GLU A 17 -0.49 4.71 -1.08
CA GLU A 17 0.28 3.55 -0.62
C GLU A 17 0.93 2.76 -1.76
N ARG A 18 2.00 2.04 -1.42
CA ARG A 18 2.64 1.06 -2.28
C ARG A 18 2.80 -0.25 -1.54
N ILE A 19 2.20 -1.30 -2.07
CA ILE A 19 2.36 -2.66 -1.56
C ILE A 19 3.59 -3.28 -2.24
N LEU A 20 4.47 -3.84 -1.42
CA LEU A 20 5.69 -4.49 -1.86
C LEU A 20 5.69 -5.93 -1.38
N MET A 21 5.95 -6.85 -2.32
CA MET A 21 6.46 -8.18 -2.00
C MET A 21 7.97 -8.02 -1.86
N THR A 22 8.48 -8.15 -0.64
CA THR A 22 9.82 -7.70 -0.26
C THR A 22 10.88 -8.75 -0.63
N GLU A 23 10.96 -9.85 0.12
CA GLU A 23 11.86 -10.97 -0.17
C GLU A 23 11.18 -12.12 -0.92
N TYR A 24 9.84 -12.09 -1.03
CA TYR A 24 9.10 -13.05 -1.83
C TYR A 24 9.47 -12.92 -3.33
N ASN A 25 9.91 -14.04 -3.92
CA ASN A 25 10.31 -14.11 -5.32
C ASN A 25 9.11 -14.32 -6.24
N GLY A 26 8.30 -13.28 -6.42
CA GLY A 26 7.13 -13.30 -7.29
C GLY A 26 6.29 -12.04 -7.15
N THR A 27 5.15 -12.01 -7.84
CA THR A 27 4.17 -10.95 -7.68
C THR A 27 3.22 -11.24 -6.52
N ILE A 28 2.48 -10.23 -6.07
CA ILE A 28 1.41 -10.43 -5.08
C ILE A 28 0.34 -11.41 -5.57
N LEU A 29 0.11 -11.48 -6.89
CA LEU A 29 -0.85 -12.42 -7.47
C LEU A 29 -0.34 -13.86 -7.39
N ASP A 30 0.97 -14.07 -7.59
CA ASP A 30 1.59 -15.39 -7.43
C ASP A 30 1.46 -15.84 -5.97
N TYR A 31 1.76 -14.95 -5.03
CA TYR A 31 1.61 -15.21 -3.60
C TYR A 31 0.18 -15.65 -3.24
N LEU A 32 -0.83 -14.94 -3.73
CA LEU A 32 -2.24 -15.25 -3.47
C LEU A 32 -2.69 -16.58 -4.09
N ARG A 33 -2.09 -17.01 -5.21
CA ARG A 33 -2.36 -18.30 -5.87
C ARG A 33 -1.69 -19.48 -5.16
N GLU A 34 -0.63 -19.22 -4.42
CA GLU A 34 0.10 -20.22 -3.65
C GLU A 34 -0.56 -20.55 -2.30
N ILE A 35 -1.49 -19.71 -1.82
CA ILE A 35 -2.28 -20.00 -0.62
C ILE A 35 -3.12 -21.27 -0.85
N LYS A 36 -2.78 -22.35 -0.13
CA LYS A 36 -3.50 -23.64 -0.18
C LYS A 36 -4.41 -23.90 1.02
N ASP A 37 -4.18 -23.20 2.13
CA ASP A 37 -5.04 -23.33 3.30
C ASP A 37 -6.35 -22.59 3.03
N GLU A 38 -7.42 -23.37 2.81
CA GLU A 38 -8.75 -22.84 2.54
C GLU A 38 -9.35 -22.08 3.74
N LYS A 39 -8.78 -22.18 4.94
CA LYS A 39 -9.19 -21.35 6.08
C LYS A 39 -8.61 -19.94 6.03
N ILE A 40 -7.59 -19.68 5.20
CA ILE A 40 -7.08 -18.33 5.00
C ILE A 40 -8.11 -17.53 4.20
N ALA A 41 -8.69 -16.53 4.86
CA ALA A 41 -9.66 -15.60 4.30
C ALA A 41 -9.02 -14.33 3.73
N GLY A 42 -7.71 -14.17 3.88
CA GLY A 42 -7.00 -13.02 3.39
C GLY A 42 -5.60 -12.90 3.97
N ILE A 43 -4.85 -11.94 3.44
CA ILE A 43 -3.52 -11.57 3.91
C ILE A 43 -3.54 -10.14 4.45
N GLN A 44 -2.75 -9.89 5.49
CA GLN A 44 -2.64 -8.62 6.17
C GLN A 44 -1.19 -8.14 6.15
N PHE A 45 -0.98 -6.94 5.61
CA PHE A 45 0.33 -6.29 5.54
C PHE A 45 0.55 -5.38 6.74
N ARG A 46 1.78 -5.35 7.23
CA ARG A 46 2.25 -4.29 8.13
C ARG A 46 2.59 -3.03 7.34
N GLN A 47 2.61 -1.90 8.03
CA GLN A 47 2.84 -0.61 7.41
C GLN A 47 4.14 0.03 7.86
N GLN A 48 4.82 0.67 6.92
CA GLN A 48 5.89 1.63 7.16
C GLN A 48 5.43 2.99 6.62
N TRP A 49 5.45 4.01 7.47
CA TRP A 49 5.12 5.37 7.07
C TRP A 49 6.35 6.02 6.41
N VAL A 50 6.16 6.61 5.24
CA VAL A 50 7.14 7.49 4.60
C VAL A 50 6.66 8.92 4.82
N LEU A 51 7.45 9.69 5.58
CA LEU A 51 7.03 11.00 6.06
C LEU A 51 7.31 12.06 4.99
N LYS A 52 6.24 12.58 4.39
CA LYS A 52 6.33 13.75 3.53
C LYS A 52 6.38 15.01 4.40
N THR A 53 7.25 15.92 4.01
CA THR A 53 7.50 17.19 4.72
C THR A 53 6.88 18.40 4.03
N GLU A 54 6.28 18.18 2.86
CA GLU A 54 5.72 19.22 1.99
C GLU A 54 4.65 18.63 1.07
N LEU A 55 3.72 19.49 0.65
CA LEU A 55 2.65 19.15 -0.26
C LEU A 55 3.21 18.89 -1.68
N LEU A 56 2.47 18.07 -2.44
CA LEU A 56 2.77 17.89 -3.86
C LEU A 56 2.42 19.18 -4.63
N PRO A 57 3.09 19.46 -5.76
CA PRO A 57 2.71 20.57 -6.64
C PRO A 57 1.23 20.48 -7.05
N GLU A 58 0.55 21.62 -7.06
CA GLU A 58 -0.89 21.69 -7.40
C GLU A 58 -1.15 21.48 -8.90
N LYS A 59 -0.16 21.79 -9.74
CA LYS A 59 -0.26 21.71 -11.21
C LYS A 59 0.86 20.87 -11.79
N TYR A 60 0.51 20.18 -12.87
CA TYR A 60 1.47 19.46 -13.69
C TYR A 60 2.20 20.43 -14.62
N GLU A 61 3.53 20.47 -14.55
CA GLU A 61 4.38 21.36 -15.37
C GLU A 61 5.29 20.60 -16.36
N GLY A 62 5.09 19.29 -16.49
CA GLY A 62 5.89 18.44 -17.37
C GLY A 62 6.65 17.33 -16.67
N GLU A 63 7.29 16.47 -17.45
CA GLU A 63 7.90 15.24 -16.96
C GLU A 63 9.06 15.46 -15.98
N ASN A 64 9.82 16.55 -16.14
CA ASN A 64 10.91 16.92 -15.23
C ASN A 64 10.40 17.21 -13.81
N GLN A 65 9.16 17.68 -13.68
CA GLN A 65 8.53 17.87 -12.38
C GLN A 65 8.27 16.52 -11.71
N ILE A 66 7.82 15.52 -12.48
CA ILE A 66 7.52 14.17 -11.95
C ILE A 66 8.78 13.50 -11.38
N GLU A 67 9.93 13.61 -12.06
CA GLU A 67 11.18 13.04 -11.53
C GLU A 67 11.55 13.62 -10.17
N LYS A 68 11.29 14.91 -9.95
CA LYS A 68 11.61 15.62 -8.71
C LYS A 68 10.59 15.43 -7.60
N TRP A 69 9.32 15.20 -7.96
CA TRP A 69 8.19 15.27 -7.03
C TRP A 69 7.44 13.95 -6.82
N MET A 70 7.71 12.92 -7.62
CA MET A 70 7.09 11.61 -7.41
C MET A 70 7.47 11.09 -6.01
N PRO A 71 6.51 10.60 -5.19
CA PRO A 71 6.80 10.27 -3.81
C PRO A 71 7.91 9.24 -3.59
N ALA A 72 8.01 8.27 -4.50
CA ALA A 72 9.05 7.25 -4.46
C ALA A 72 10.47 7.77 -4.74
N HIS A 73 10.62 8.96 -5.34
CA HIS A 73 11.91 9.62 -5.58
C HIS A 73 12.31 10.59 -4.47
N ARG A 74 11.33 11.27 -3.86
CA ARG A 74 11.59 12.47 -3.05
C ARG A 74 11.71 12.21 -1.56
N TRP A 75 10.88 11.31 -1.04
CA TRP A 75 10.82 11.08 0.41
C TRP A 75 11.35 9.71 0.78
N HIS A 76 12.34 9.73 1.66
CA HIS A 76 13.08 8.55 2.12
C HIS A 76 12.98 8.37 3.63
N ASN A 77 12.71 9.45 4.38
CA ASN A 77 12.61 9.41 5.82
C ASN A 77 11.35 8.63 6.23
N SER A 78 11.56 7.49 6.86
CA SER A 78 10.51 6.51 7.12
C SER A 78 10.49 6.10 8.58
N SER A 79 9.31 5.80 9.10
CA SER A 79 9.17 5.22 10.43
C SER A 79 9.79 3.82 10.49
N ALA A 80 10.01 3.34 11.71
CA ALA A 80 10.06 1.90 11.93
C ALA A 80 8.70 1.26 11.55
N ILE A 81 8.71 -0.05 11.31
CA ILE A 81 7.53 -0.78 10.85
C ILE A 81 6.52 -0.89 11.99
N GLY A 82 5.28 -0.45 11.74
CA GLY A 82 4.19 -0.51 12.71
C GLY A 82 3.92 -1.94 13.22
N PRO A 83 3.40 -2.09 14.45
CA PRO A 83 3.11 -3.40 15.01
C PRO A 83 1.98 -4.10 14.22
N SER A 84 1.84 -5.41 14.39
CA SER A 84 0.78 -6.19 13.73
C SER A 84 -0.60 -5.60 14.02
N GLY A 85 -1.40 -5.39 12.98
CA GLY A 85 -2.75 -4.83 13.08
C GLY A 85 -2.84 -3.30 13.11
N HIS A 86 -1.73 -2.57 13.32
CA HIS A 86 -1.75 -1.12 13.28
C HIS A 86 -1.91 -0.61 11.84
N THR A 87 -3.04 0.05 11.56
CA THR A 87 -3.40 0.63 10.24
C THR A 87 -3.13 -0.31 9.06
N ALA A 88 -3.28 -1.61 9.31
CA ALA A 88 -2.91 -2.64 8.36
C ALA A 88 -3.77 -2.58 7.09
N LYS A 89 -3.20 -3.04 5.98
CA LYS A 89 -3.92 -3.18 4.72
C LYS A 89 -4.08 -4.64 4.38
N CYS A 90 -5.20 -4.95 3.74
CA CYS A 90 -5.66 -6.32 3.60
C CYS A 90 -6.00 -6.64 2.15
N ILE A 91 -5.70 -7.86 1.75
CA ILE A 91 -6.30 -8.46 0.57
C ILE A 91 -7.09 -9.66 1.06
N ILE A 92 -8.39 -9.66 0.80
CA ILE A 92 -9.32 -10.65 1.33
C ILE A 92 -9.93 -11.48 0.22
N ASP A 93 -10.26 -12.72 0.54
CA ASP A 93 -11.17 -13.55 -0.23
C ASP A 93 -12.59 -13.14 0.12
N SER A 94 -13.27 -12.44 -0.80
CA SER A 94 -14.60 -11.89 -0.54
C SER A 94 -15.66 -12.96 -0.30
N SER A 95 -15.41 -14.22 -0.67
CA SER A 95 -16.31 -15.33 -0.37
C SER A 95 -16.23 -15.82 1.09
N LYS A 96 -15.22 -15.38 1.84
CA LYS A 96 -14.92 -15.84 3.21
C LYS A 96 -15.15 -14.74 4.26
N VAL A 97 -15.18 -13.48 3.85
CA VAL A 97 -15.34 -12.31 4.72
C VAL A 97 -16.73 -11.72 4.57
N PHE A 98 -17.48 -11.63 5.68
CA PHE A 98 -18.81 -11.03 5.71
C PHE A 98 -18.75 -9.52 5.95
N ARG A 99 -17.93 -9.07 6.90
CA ARG A 99 -17.77 -7.65 7.25
C ARG A 99 -16.30 -7.29 7.38
N MET A 100 -15.88 -6.31 6.58
CA MET A 100 -14.53 -5.74 6.59
C MET A 100 -14.57 -4.32 7.15
N TRP A 101 -13.81 -4.04 8.21
CA TRP A 101 -13.47 -2.68 8.63
C TRP A 101 -12.22 -2.22 7.90
N VAL A 102 -11.90 -0.93 7.97
CA VAL A 102 -10.81 -0.30 7.16
C VAL A 102 -9.47 -1.04 7.26
N HIS A 103 -9.16 -1.67 8.41
CA HIS A 103 -7.87 -2.31 8.67
C HIS A 103 -7.92 -3.78 9.12
N ASN A 104 -9.11 -4.35 9.28
CA ASN A 104 -9.28 -5.71 9.78
C ASN A 104 -10.65 -6.28 9.40
N VAL A 105 -10.71 -7.60 9.28
CA VAL A 105 -11.98 -8.32 9.21
C VAL A 105 -12.67 -8.21 10.58
N GLU A 106 -13.93 -7.81 10.59
CA GLU A 106 -14.76 -7.81 11.80
C GLU A 106 -15.59 -9.08 11.91
N GLU A 107 -15.95 -9.68 10.78
CA GLU A 107 -16.77 -10.88 10.74
C GLU A 107 -16.47 -11.71 9.50
N TYR A 108 -16.29 -13.02 9.71
CA TYR A 108 -16.18 -14.01 8.66
C TYR A 108 -17.52 -14.72 8.47
N PHE A 109 -17.73 -15.32 7.30
CA PHE A 109 -18.85 -16.26 7.16
C PHE A 109 -18.69 -17.44 8.13
N PRO A 110 -19.77 -17.92 8.75
CA PRO A 110 -19.71 -18.91 9.81
C PRO A 110 -19.29 -20.31 9.30
N GLY A 111 -18.84 -21.17 10.23
CA GLY A 111 -18.74 -22.63 9.99
C GLY A 111 -17.40 -23.16 9.47
N HIS A 112 -16.42 -22.30 9.18
CA HIS A 112 -15.18 -22.74 8.52
C HIS A 112 -13.87 -22.38 9.25
N GLY A 113 -13.95 -21.64 10.37
CA GLY A 113 -12.78 -21.26 11.15
C GLY A 113 -11.82 -20.35 10.36
N TYR A 114 -12.37 -19.43 9.57
CA TYR A 114 -11.63 -18.51 8.73
C TYR A 114 -10.75 -17.54 9.54
N PHE A 115 -9.57 -17.21 9.00
CA PHE A 115 -8.65 -16.26 9.63
C PHE A 115 -7.81 -15.47 8.60
N MET A 116 -7.28 -14.32 9.03
CA MET A 116 -6.31 -13.53 8.26
C MET A 116 -4.89 -14.05 8.49
N LYS A 117 -4.15 -14.32 7.41
CA LYS A 117 -2.70 -14.54 7.49
C LYS A 117 -2.00 -13.19 7.63
N LYS A 118 -1.30 -13.00 8.75
CA LYS A 118 -0.46 -11.83 8.99
C LYS A 118 0.90 -12.05 8.34
N LEU A 119 1.23 -11.22 7.35
CA LEU A 119 2.51 -11.30 6.67
C LEU A 119 3.62 -10.72 7.55
N THR A 120 4.81 -11.33 7.49
CA THR A 120 6.01 -10.67 8.00
C THR A 120 6.46 -9.58 7.02
N PRO A 121 7.22 -8.56 7.46
CA PRO A 121 7.76 -7.55 6.56
C PRO A 121 8.69 -8.08 5.48
N GLU A 122 9.27 -9.27 5.68
CA GLU A 122 10.10 -9.99 4.71
C GLU A 122 9.24 -10.69 3.63
N GLU A 123 8.00 -11.08 3.96
CA GLU A 123 7.03 -11.54 2.95
C GLU A 123 6.44 -10.36 2.17
N GLY A 124 5.95 -9.33 2.88
CA GLY A 124 5.39 -8.16 2.26
C GLY A 124 5.13 -6.99 3.19
N LEU A 125 5.20 -5.78 2.65
CA LEU A 125 5.12 -4.53 3.39
C LEU A 125 4.36 -3.45 2.60
N VAL A 126 3.58 -2.64 3.31
CA VAL A 126 2.99 -1.40 2.78
C VAL A 126 3.90 -0.23 3.10
N ARG A 127 4.26 0.54 2.08
CA ARG A 127 4.84 1.88 2.23
C ARG A 127 3.74 2.92 2.05
N HIS A 128 3.42 3.65 3.11
CA HIS A 128 2.37 4.67 3.12
C HIS A 128 2.99 6.06 3.10
N TYR A 129 2.83 6.79 2.00
CA TYR A 129 3.40 8.12 1.83
C TYR A 129 2.47 9.17 2.41
N ARG A 130 2.81 9.72 3.58
CA ARG A 130 1.90 10.60 4.31
C ARG A 130 2.46 11.99 4.55
N ASP A 131 1.67 12.98 4.18
CA ASP A 131 1.93 14.37 4.51
C ASP A 131 1.57 14.67 5.96
N GLN A 132 2.50 15.30 6.67
CA GLN A 132 2.35 15.59 8.10
C GLN A 132 1.37 16.75 8.36
N THR A 133 1.19 17.66 7.40
CA THR A 133 0.32 18.84 7.54
C THR A 133 -1.11 18.53 7.08
N LEU A 134 -1.27 17.66 6.08
CA LEU A 134 -2.57 17.34 5.50
C LEU A 134 -3.51 16.69 6.54
N GLY A 135 -4.60 17.39 6.85
CA GLY A 135 -5.60 16.93 7.84
C GLY A 135 -5.10 16.88 9.29
N SER A 136 -4.03 17.64 9.60
CA SER A 136 -3.33 17.61 10.90
C SER A 136 -2.81 16.21 11.25
N TRP A 137 -2.37 15.43 10.26
CA TRP A 137 -1.97 14.05 10.48
C TRP A 137 -0.78 13.95 11.45
N GLY A 138 0.22 14.82 11.30
CA GLY A 138 1.42 14.84 12.13
C GLY A 138 1.09 15.13 13.60
N GLU A 139 0.24 16.11 13.85
CA GLU A 139 -0.22 16.46 15.21
C GLU A 139 -0.94 15.28 15.89
N LYS A 140 -1.75 14.54 15.14
CA LYS A 140 -2.57 13.44 15.65
C LYS A 140 -1.78 12.13 15.83
N TRP A 141 -0.89 11.81 14.89
CA TRP A 141 -0.37 10.45 14.72
C TRP A 141 1.14 10.32 14.71
N LEU A 142 1.91 11.41 14.61
CA LEU A 142 3.36 11.30 14.52
C LEU A 142 3.96 10.74 15.80
N ASN A 143 3.53 11.22 16.97
CA ASN A 143 4.06 10.75 18.25
C ASN A 143 3.84 9.24 18.45
N SER A 144 2.65 8.72 18.13
CA SER A 144 2.39 7.28 18.21
C SER A 144 3.20 6.48 17.18
N THR A 145 3.39 7.04 15.98
CA THR A 145 4.19 6.44 14.91
C THR A 145 5.68 6.33 15.30
N LEU A 146 6.23 7.35 15.96
CA LEU A 146 7.63 7.36 16.40
C LEU A 146 7.91 6.34 17.50
N ARG A 147 6.89 5.84 18.21
CA ARG A 147 7.04 4.76 19.20
C ARG A 147 7.35 3.40 18.57
N PHE A 148 7.18 3.24 17.26
CA PHE A 148 7.53 1.99 16.58
C PHE A 148 9.03 1.75 16.53
N GLY A 149 9.83 2.81 16.71
CA GLY A 149 11.29 2.79 16.66
C GLY A 149 11.85 4.01 15.95
N PRO A 150 13.19 4.13 15.89
CA PRO A 150 13.84 5.28 15.28
C PRO A 150 13.50 5.40 13.80
N LEU A 151 13.45 6.64 13.32
CA LEU A 151 13.33 6.94 11.90
C LEU A 151 14.55 6.40 11.13
N ARG A 152 14.33 6.01 9.88
CA ARG A 152 15.36 5.46 9.00
C ARG A 152 15.17 5.99 7.59
N LEU A 153 16.29 6.16 6.88
CA LEU A 153 16.24 6.38 5.44
C LEU A 153 15.96 5.04 4.76
N THR A 154 14.85 4.97 4.04
CA THR A 154 14.50 3.79 3.24
C THR A 154 14.00 4.22 1.88
N ASP A 155 14.50 3.56 0.85
CA ASP A 155 14.19 3.86 -0.54
C ASP A 155 13.10 2.95 -1.10
N TYR A 156 12.40 3.43 -2.12
CA TYR A 156 11.59 2.56 -2.95
C TYR A 156 12.53 1.63 -3.77
N PRO A 157 12.19 0.34 -3.96
CA PRO A 157 13.10 -0.59 -4.63
C PRO A 157 13.51 -0.14 -6.02
N THR A 158 14.83 -0.02 -6.26
CA THR A 158 15.42 0.48 -7.50
C THR A 158 15.00 -0.33 -8.72
N LYS A 159 14.85 -1.66 -8.56
CA LYS A 159 14.34 -2.59 -9.60
C LYS A 159 12.97 -2.20 -10.17
N PHE A 160 12.15 -1.48 -9.40
CA PHE A 160 10.82 -1.03 -9.82
C PHE A 160 10.76 0.45 -10.16
N LEU A 161 11.65 1.26 -9.59
CA LEU A 161 11.59 2.72 -9.65
C LEU A 161 11.63 3.28 -11.07
N GLY A 162 12.49 2.75 -11.94
CA GLY A 162 12.59 3.20 -13.34
C GLY A 162 11.28 3.00 -14.11
N LYS A 163 10.77 1.77 -14.12
CA LYS A 163 9.50 1.43 -14.79
C LYS A 163 8.32 2.20 -14.21
N LEU A 164 8.26 2.34 -12.88
CA LEU A 164 7.24 3.15 -12.21
C LEU A 164 7.28 4.60 -12.70
N THR A 165 8.46 5.21 -12.74
CA THR A 165 8.66 6.59 -13.20
C THR A 165 8.14 6.78 -14.62
N THR A 166 8.54 5.91 -15.54
CA THR A 166 8.10 5.97 -16.95
C THR A 166 6.59 5.87 -17.08
N LEU A 167 5.96 4.96 -16.34
CA LEU A 167 4.51 4.77 -16.39
C LEU A 167 3.74 5.96 -15.80
N VAL A 168 4.23 6.53 -14.70
CA VAL A 168 3.66 7.73 -14.09
C VAL A 168 3.77 8.92 -15.03
N LYS A 169 4.95 9.15 -15.64
CA LYS A 169 5.13 10.19 -16.66
C LYS A 169 4.15 10.03 -17.80
N LYS A 170 4.11 8.86 -18.44
CA LYS A 170 3.19 8.58 -19.55
C LYS A 170 1.73 8.85 -19.17
N ARG A 171 1.30 8.43 -17.97
CA ARG A 171 -0.08 8.63 -17.53
C ARG A 171 -0.38 10.11 -17.24
N ALA A 172 0.51 10.80 -16.54
CA ALA A 172 0.34 12.22 -16.25
C ALA A 172 0.34 13.07 -17.53
N SER A 173 1.27 12.84 -18.45
CA SER A 173 1.30 13.51 -19.76
C SER A 173 0.02 13.25 -20.55
N TYR A 174 -0.53 12.03 -20.52
CA TYR A 174 -1.80 11.73 -21.17
C TYR A 174 -3.01 12.46 -20.56
N VAL A 175 -3.07 12.54 -19.22
CA VAL A 175 -4.21 13.13 -18.50
C VAL A 175 -4.16 14.66 -18.48
N TYR A 176 -2.97 15.24 -18.29
CA TYR A 176 -2.77 16.66 -18.05
C TYR A 176 -2.00 17.38 -19.16
N GLY A 177 -1.30 16.66 -20.05
CA GLY A 177 -0.56 17.26 -21.15
C GLY A 177 -1.43 17.59 -22.38
N ASN A 178 -2.67 17.13 -22.40
CA ASN A 178 -3.66 17.46 -23.42
C ASN A 178 -4.65 18.50 -22.88
N GLU A 179 -4.14 19.60 -22.29
CA GLU A 179 -5.00 20.76 -22.05
C GLU A 179 -5.59 21.20 -23.41
N HIS A 180 -6.91 21.20 -23.47
CA HIS A 180 -7.75 21.51 -24.61
C HIS A 180 -7.26 22.72 -25.42
N GLU A 181 -6.85 22.50 -26.67
CA GLU A 181 -7.08 23.45 -27.76
C GLU A 181 -8.55 23.37 -28.21
#